data_AF-A0ABD7Z0T5-F1
#
_entry.id   AF-A0ABD7Z0T5-F1
#
_cell.length_a   1.000
_cell.length_b   1.000
_cell.length_c   1.000
_cell.angle_alpha   90.00
_cell.angle_beta   90.00
_cell.angle_gamma   90.00
#
_symmetry.space_group_name_H-M   'P 1'
#
loop_
_entity.id
_entity.type
_entity.pdbx_description
1 polymer ?
#
loop_
_entity_poly.entity_id
_entity_poly.type
_entity_poly.pdbx_seq_one_letter_code
_entity_poly.pdbx_strand_id
1 'polypeptide(L)'
;MTLDVLDGVLTAVTQQSLEEIIKNSITIPLNITNTGFTLPDNHQPVTHYHNALSQPLPMPSPYCMQLDESWNNWILSYNPKRIFNPETYHSGGSGTVGNPPDFMQFILALTSLNNALSSAK
;
A
#
# COMPACT_ATOMS: atom_id res chain seq x y z
N MET A 1 9.21 5.83 -4.75
CA MET A 1 9.48 6.62 -5.96
C MET A 1 9.86 5.77 -7.16
N THR A 2 10.81 4.83 -7.09
CA THR A 2 11.13 3.96 -8.25
C THR A 2 9.97 3.04 -8.64
N LEU A 3 9.19 2.56 -7.66
CA LEU A 3 8.02 1.72 -7.93
C LEU A 3 6.89 2.50 -8.62
N ASP A 4 6.69 3.78 -8.27
CA ASP A 4 5.66 4.63 -8.88
C ASP A 4 5.88 4.84 -10.40
N VAL A 5 7.13 4.89 -10.84
CA VAL A 5 7.47 4.97 -12.28
C VAL A 5 7.16 3.64 -12.97
N LEU A 6 7.45 2.51 -12.32
CA LEU A 6 7.13 1.19 -12.85
C LEU A 6 5.61 1.02 -13.02
N ASP A 7 4.80 1.54 -12.10
CA ASP A 7 3.34 1.52 -12.20
C ASP A 7 2.85 2.21 -13.48
N GLY A 8 3.44 3.37 -13.80
CA GLY A 8 3.14 4.11 -15.03
C GLY A 8 3.50 3.31 -16.29
N VAL A 9 4.64 2.61 -16.27
CA VAL A 9 5.04 1.71 -17.37
C VAL A 9 4.08 0.54 -17.50
N LEU A 10 3.71 -0.12 -16.39
CA LEU A 10 2.77 -1.24 -16.38
C LEU A 10 1.41 -0.82 -16.93
N THR A 11 0.89 0.32 -16.49
CA THR A 11 -0.37 0.90 -16.96
C THR A 11 -0.31 1.17 -18.47
N ALA A 12 0.78 1.78 -18.95
CA ALA A 12 0.96 2.09 -20.37
C ALA A 12 1.07 0.85 -21.26
N VAL A 13 1.74 -0.22 -20.80
CA VAL A 13 1.94 -1.45 -21.60
C VAL A 13 0.69 -2.34 -21.59
N THR A 14 -0.01 -2.42 -20.45
CA THR A 14 -1.18 -3.30 -20.30
C THR A 14 -2.51 -2.65 -20.67
N GLN A 15 -2.56 -1.31 -20.74
CA GLN A 15 -3.79 -0.54 -20.91
C GLN A 15 -4.85 -0.82 -19.82
N GLN A 16 -4.39 -1.23 -18.64
CA GLN A 16 -5.20 -1.49 -17.45
C GLN A 16 -4.79 -0.53 -16.33
N SER A 17 -5.70 -0.25 -15.40
CA SER A 17 -5.35 0.47 -14.18
C SER A 17 -4.39 -0.37 -13.31
N LEU A 18 -3.56 0.29 -12.50
CA LEU A 18 -2.68 -0.42 -11.55
C LEU A 18 -3.45 -1.36 -10.62
N GLU A 19 -4.67 -0.97 -10.23
CA GLU A 19 -5.54 -1.80 -9.40
C GLU A 19 -5.92 -3.11 -10.13
N GLU A 20 -6.34 -3.05 -11.39
CA GLU A 20 -6.66 -4.24 -12.20
C GLU A 20 -5.44 -5.13 -12.41
N ILE A 21 -4.28 -4.54 -12.68
CA ILE A 21 -3.02 -5.29 -12.87
C ILE A 21 -2.68 -6.08 -11.61
N ILE A 22 -2.67 -5.42 -10.44
CA ILE A 22 -2.39 -6.07 -9.15
C ILE A 22 -3.48 -7.09 -8.82
N LYS A 23 -4.75 -6.76 -9.13
CA LYS A 23 -5.89 -7.64 -8.87
C LYS A 23 -5.73 -8.97 -9.59
N ASN A 24 -5.49 -8.92 -10.90
CA ASN A 24 -5.40 -10.08 -11.77
C ASN A 24 -4.09 -10.86 -11.61
N SER A 25 -2.98 -10.16 -11.34
CA SER A 25 -1.66 -10.80 -11.30
C SER A 25 -1.28 -11.32 -9.92
N ILE A 26 -1.87 -10.78 -8.85
CA ILE A 26 -1.46 -11.07 -7.47
C ILE A 26 -2.66 -11.46 -6.62
N THR A 27 -3.63 -10.57 -6.43
CA THR A 27 -4.62 -10.78 -5.36
C THR A 27 -5.58 -11.93 -5.66
N ILE A 28 -6.05 -12.07 -6.91
CA ILE A 28 -6.91 -13.18 -7.32
C ILE A 28 -6.15 -14.52 -7.25
N PRO A 29 -4.96 -14.68 -7.88
CA PRO A 29 -4.20 -15.93 -7.78
C PRO A 29 -3.89 -16.36 -6.35
N LEU A 30 -3.71 -15.39 -5.45
CA LEU A 30 -3.42 -15.64 -4.04
C LEU A 30 -4.65 -15.65 -3.15
N ASN A 31 -5.88 -15.50 -3.65
CA ASN A 31 -7.08 -15.42 -2.81
C ASN A 31 -7.00 -14.33 -1.70
N ILE A 32 -6.36 -13.21 -2.01
CA ILE A 32 -6.27 -12.00 -1.18
C ILE A 32 -7.51 -11.14 -1.48
N THR A 33 -8.22 -10.71 -0.43
CA THR A 33 -9.56 -10.08 -0.60
C THR A 33 -9.72 -8.72 0.04
N ASN A 34 -8.81 -8.33 0.95
CA ASN A 34 -8.91 -7.09 1.73
C ASN A 34 -7.71 -6.17 1.51
N THR A 35 -6.95 -6.40 0.43
CA THR A 35 -5.77 -5.61 0.08
C THR A 35 -5.93 -5.02 -1.32
N GLY A 36 -5.71 -3.71 -1.43
CA GLY A 36 -5.90 -2.96 -2.68
C GLY A 36 -5.64 -1.47 -2.48
N PHE A 37 -6.14 -0.65 -3.40
CA PHE A 37 -6.03 0.83 -3.31
C PHE A 37 -7.28 1.50 -2.73
N THR A 38 -8.34 0.73 -2.53
CA THR A 38 -9.62 1.18 -1.99
C THR A 38 -9.91 0.41 -0.70
N LEU A 39 -10.64 1.03 0.23
CA LEU A 39 -11.09 0.34 1.43
C LEU A 39 -12.22 -0.64 1.08
N PRO A 40 -12.15 -1.89 1.53
CA PRO A 40 -13.27 -2.81 1.42
C PRO A 40 -14.50 -2.27 2.17
N ASP A 41 -15.69 -2.62 1.69
CA ASP A 41 -16.94 -2.27 2.36
C ASP A 41 -16.90 -2.69 3.83
N ASN A 42 -17.42 -1.83 4.71
CA ASN A 42 -17.48 -2.02 6.17
C ASN A 42 -16.12 -2.11 6.90
N HIS A 43 -15.00 -1.82 6.25
CA HIS A 43 -13.70 -1.75 6.91
C HIS A 43 -13.35 -0.32 7.32
N GLN A 44 -12.79 -0.18 8.53
CA GLN A 44 -12.23 1.07 9.03
C GLN A 44 -10.71 0.90 9.15
N PRO A 45 -9.90 1.79 8.54
CA PRO A 45 -8.46 1.75 8.75
C PRO A 45 -8.14 2.04 10.21
N VAL A 46 -7.04 1.47 10.69
CA VAL A 46 -6.54 1.80 12.03
C VAL A 46 -6.21 3.29 12.12
N THR A 47 -6.44 3.87 13.29
CA THR A 47 -5.99 5.25 13.56
C THR A 47 -4.47 5.29 13.51
N HIS A 48 -3.92 6.12 12.63
CA HIS A 48 -2.49 6.39 12.58
C HIS A 48 -2.11 7.30 13.75
N TYR A 49 -1.00 7.00 14.42
CA TYR A 49 -0.48 7.81 15.52
C TYR A 49 0.90 8.35 15.16
N HIS A 50 1.26 9.51 15.69
CA HIS A 50 2.63 10.01 15.66
C HIS A 50 3.23 10.02 17.07
N ASN A 51 4.55 9.95 17.13
CA ASN A 51 5.29 10.04 18.40
C ASN A 51 5.07 11.43 19.01
N ALA A 52 4.75 11.45 20.30
CA ALA A 52 4.58 12.64 21.12
C ALA A 52 4.87 12.28 22.59
N LEU A 53 5.16 13.29 23.41
CA LEU A 53 5.39 13.12 24.85
C LEU A 53 4.19 13.67 25.63
N SER A 54 3.66 12.97 26.64
CA SER A 54 4.13 11.70 27.23
C SER A 54 3.61 10.43 26.55
N GLN A 55 2.73 10.53 25.56
CA GLN A 55 2.13 9.38 24.86
C GLN A 55 1.87 9.72 23.37
N PRO A 56 1.76 8.71 22.48
CA PRO A 56 1.42 8.92 21.08
C PRO A 56 0.09 9.67 20.90
N LEU A 57 0.02 10.51 19.87
CA LEU A 57 -1.19 11.27 19.54
C LEU A 57 -1.72 10.84 18.16
N PRO A 58 -3.06 10.83 17.96
CA PRO A 58 -3.64 10.58 16.64
C PRO A 58 -3.06 11.54 15.60
N MET A 59 -2.66 11.00 14.46
CA MET A 59 -2.01 11.76 13.39
C MET A 59 -3.02 12.69 12.70
N PRO A 60 -2.75 14.01 12.63
CA PRO A 60 -3.52 14.94 11.80
C PRO A 60 -3.44 14.60 10.31
N SER A 61 -4.34 15.19 9.51
CA SER A 61 -4.38 14.99 8.07
C SER A 61 -4.55 16.34 7.38
N PRO A 62 -3.48 16.94 6.80
CA PRO A 62 -2.11 16.41 6.65
C PRO A 62 -1.25 16.54 7.93
N TYR A 63 -0.13 15.81 7.97
CA TYR A 63 0.90 15.89 9.01
C TYR A 63 2.30 15.85 8.40
N CYS A 64 3.19 16.75 8.81
CA CYS A 64 4.59 16.77 8.36
C CYS A 64 5.50 16.30 9.50
N MET A 65 6.16 15.17 9.29
CA MET A 65 7.11 14.60 10.23
C MET A 65 8.53 15.04 9.85
N GLN A 66 9.25 15.66 10.78
CA GLN A 66 10.68 15.91 10.66
C GLN A 66 11.43 14.62 10.98
N LEU A 67 12.19 14.10 10.01
CA LEU A 67 13.09 12.97 10.23
C LEU A 67 14.41 13.47 10.85
N ASP A 68 15.13 12.57 11.49
CA ASP A 68 16.42 12.85 12.11
C ASP A 68 17.58 12.85 11.10
N GLU A 69 18.80 13.07 11.61
CA GLU A 69 20.02 13.14 10.81
C GLU A 69 20.32 11.84 10.06
N SER A 70 19.91 10.67 10.59
CA SER A 70 20.10 9.37 9.90
C SER A 70 19.30 9.28 8.60
N TRP A 71 18.28 10.14 8.46
CA TRP A 71 17.47 10.32 7.25
C TRP A 71 17.70 11.69 6.60
N ASN A 72 18.89 12.28 6.78
CA ASN A 72 19.29 13.56 6.22
C ASN A 72 18.39 14.75 6.60
N ASN A 73 17.68 14.68 7.74
CA ASN A 73 16.75 15.71 8.16
C ASN A 73 15.62 16.00 7.15
N TRP A 74 15.18 14.99 6.40
CA TRP A 74 14.08 15.14 5.45
C TRP A 74 12.74 15.33 6.15
N ILE A 75 11.76 15.88 5.42
CA ILE A 75 10.38 15.98 5.87
C ILE A 75 9.55 14.91 5.17
N LEU A 76 8.90 14.05 5.95
CA LEU A 76 7.94 13.07 5.45
C LEU A 76 6.51 13.57 5.68
N SER A 77 5.76 13.77 4.59
CA SER A 77 4.37 14.20 4.66
C SER A 77 3.43 12.99 4.69
N TYR A 78 2.56 12.97 5.68
CA TYR A 78 1.50 11.99 5.85
C TYR A 78 0.14 12.63 5.60
N ASN A 79 -0.75 11.86 4.99
CA ASN A 79 -2.16 12.20 4.84
C ASN A 79 -3.01 10.97 5.17
N PRO A 80 -3.27 10.67 6.46
CA PRO A 80 -4.03 9.49 6.88
C PRO A 80 -5.41 9.36 6.20
N LYS A 81 -6.03 10.48 5.81
CA LYS A 81 -7.32 10.49 5.10
C LYS A 81 -7.21 10.23 3.58
N ARG A 82 -6.00 10.07 3.03
CA ARG A 82 -5.75 9.83 1.59
C ARG A 82 -6.60 8.68 1.05
N ILE A 83 -6.70 7.58 1.80
CA ILE A 83 -7.40 6.37 1.39
C ILE A 83 -8.91 6.57 1.15
N PHE A 84 -9.50 7.62 1.72
CA PHE A 84 -10.91 7.97 1.51
C PHE A 84 -11.14 8.89 0.30
N ASN A 85 -10.08 9.38 -0.35
CA ASN A 85 -10.21 10.24 -1.51
C ASN A 85 -10.07 9.42 -2.81
N PRO A 86 -11.17 9.20 -3.55
CA PRO A 86 -11.15 8.38 -4.76
C PRO A 86 -10.34 9.03 -5.90
N GLU A 87 -10.08 10.34 -5.85
CA GLU A 87 -9.28 11.06 -6.85
C GLU A 87 -7.77 10.90 -6.62
N THR A 88 -7.35 10.20 -5.56
CA THR A 88 -5.92 9.98 -5.32
C THR A 88 -5.39 8.88 -6.24
N TYR A 89 -4.33 9.18 -6.98
CA TYR A 89 -3.69 8.20 -7.87
C TYR A 89 -3.24 6.95 -7.10
N HIS A 90 -3.25 5.79 -7.74
CA HIS A 90 -2.78 4.55 -7.11
C HIS A 90 -1.25 4.50 -7.15
N SER A 91 -0.60 4.59 -5.98
CA SER A 91 0.85 4.51 -5.82
C SER A 91 1.25 3.10 -5.43
N GLY A 92 1.93 2.37 -6.30
CA GLY A 92 2.48 1.04 -5.98
C GLY A 92 3.59 1.08 -4.92
N GLY A 93 4.18 2.25 -4.68
CA GLY A 93 5.19 2.45 -3.63
C GLY A 93 4.64 2.54 -2.21
N SER A 94 3.46 3.13 -2.01
CA SER A 94 2.92 3.39 -0.65
C SER A 94 1.40 3.62 -0.58
N GLY A 95 0.67 3.33 -1.66
CA GLY A 95 -0.74 3.69 -1.81
C GLY A 95 -1.74 2.62 -1.38
N THR A 96 -1.30 1.40 -1.07
CA THR A 96 -2.20 0.29 -0.75
C THR A 96 -2.66 0.30 0.71
N VAL A 97 -3.86 -0.23 0.93
CA VAL A 97 -4.38 -0.66 2.23
C VAL A 97 -4.46 -2.19 2.23
N GLY A 98 -4.33 -2.82 3.39
CA GLY A 98 -4.39 -4.28 3.53
C GLY A 98 -4.58 -4.71 4.97
N ASN A 99 -4.71 -6.02 5.17
CA ASN A 99 -4.78 -6.63 6.49
C ASN A 99 -3.59 -7.59 6.73
N PRO A 100 -3.30 -7.97 7.99
CA PRO A 100 -2.17 -8.85 8.28
C PRO A 100 -2.24 -10.24 7.61
N PRO A 101 -3.40 -10.93 7.57
CA PRO A 101 -3.52 -12.22 6.87
C PRO A 101 -3.16 -12.16 5.38
N ASP A 102 -3.69 -11.19 4.64
CA ASP A 102 -3.42 -11.01 3.21
C ASP A 102 -1.93 -10.72 2.96
N PHE A 103 -1.33 -9.86 3.79
CA PHE A 103 0.10 -9.56 3.69
C PHE A 103 0.95 -10.81 3.95
N MET A 104 0.60 -11.62 4.94
CA MET A 104 1.29 -12.88 5.21
C MET A 104 1.18 -13.85 4.03
N GLN A 105 0.00 -13.93 3.41
CA GLN A 105 -0.22 -14.76 2.23
C GLN A 105 0.65 -14.33 1.05
N PHE A 106 0.76 -13.03 0.81
CA PHE A 106 1.67 -12.47 -0.20
C PHE A 106 3.13 -12.84 0.08
N ILE A 107 3.61 -12.65 1.31
CA ILE A 107 5.00 -12.99 1.68
C ILE A 107 5.27 -14.49 1.50
N LEU A 108 4.35 -15.38 1.89
CA LEU A 108 4.50 -16.82 1.70
C LEU A 108 4.59 -17.19 0.22
N ALA A 109 3.84 -16.50 -0.64
CA ALA A 109 3.87 -16.73 -2.09
C ALA A 109 5.22 -16.37 -2.74
N LEU A 110 5.99 -15.45 -2.13
CA LEU A 110 7.33 -15.09 -2.57
C LEU A 110 8.40 -16.11 -2.13
N THR A 111 8.06 -17.04 -1.24
CA THR A 111 8.99 -18.09 -0.79
C THR A 111 8.94 -19.31 -1.71
N SER A 112 10.00 -20.10 -1.72
CA SER A 112 10.07 -21.37 -2.46
C SER A 112 9.07 -22.44 -1.99
N LEU A 113 8.41 -22.23 -0.85
CA LEU A 113 7.48 -23.18 -0.25
C LEU A 113 6.07 -23.10 -0.84
N ASN A 114 5.69 -21.99 -1.49
CA ASN A 114 4.31 -21.80 -1.95
C ASN A 114 4.23 -20.93 -3.22
N ASN A 115 4.84 -21.38 -4.31
CA ASN A 115 5.03 -20.56 -5.52
C ASN A 115 3.81 -20.54 -6.47
N ALA A 116 2.63 -20.25 -5.92
CA ALA A 116 1.35 -20.21 -6.63
C ALA A 116 1.33 -19.18 -7.79
N LEU A 117 2.19 -18.17 -7.74
CA LEU A 117 2.33 -17.17 -8.80
C LEU A 117 3.13 -17.67 -10.01
N SER A 118 4.03 -18.64 -9.82
CA SER A 118 4.88 -19.18 -10.90
C SER A 118 4.22 -20.31 -11.71
N SER A 119 3.20 -20.97 -11.14
CA SER A 119 2.52 -22.10 -11.77
C SER A 119 1.44 -21.69 -12.78
N ALA A 120 1.16 -20.38 -12.92
CA ALA A 120 0.15 -19.84 -13.83
C ALA A 120 0.68 -19.57 -15.26
N LYS A 121 1.65 -20.35 -15.73
CA LYS A 121 2.18 -20.28 -17.11
C LYS A 121 1.62 -21.39 -17.99
#